data_AF-A0A945F7F8-F1
#
_entry.id   AF-A0A945F7F8-F1
#
_cell.length_a   1.000
_cell.length_b   1.000
_cell.length_c   1.000
_cell.angle_alpha   90.00
_cell.angle_beta   90.00
_cell.angle_gamma   90.00
#
_symmetry.space_group_name_H-M   'P 1'
#
loop_
_entity.id
_entity.type
_entity.pdbx_description
1 polymer ?
#
loop_
_entity_poly.entity_id
_entity_poly.type
_entity_poly.pdbx_seq_one_letter_code
_entity_poly.pdbx_strand_id
1 'polypeptide(L)'
;MINESHVRSIVKGISWRMIATSDTFLVVFIITCLLDQCSVENAIKIGVIEFFLKLLIYYAHERVWLKVIKSFTFSKQQSLLKTISWRFVATTTTFLISGAVLNDFNEIVLFIALLELISKFILYYVHERIWIKIPLGLKH
;
A
#
# COMPACT_ATOMS: atom_id res chain seq x y z
N MET A 1 3.77 -8.89 25.15
CA MET A 1 3.74 -9.13 23.70
C MET A 1 2.41 -9.78 23.40
N ILE A 2 1.47 -9.09 22.76
CA ILE A 2 0.19 -9.70 22.39
C ILE A 2 0.52 -10.84 21.43
N ASN A 3 0.31 -12.08 21.85
CA ASN A 3 0.58 -13.24 21.01
C ASN A 3 -0.61 -13.38 20.05
N GLU A 4 -0.56 -12.67 18.92
CA GLU A 4 -1.61 -12.76 17.90
C GLU A 4 -1.62 -14.17 17.30
N SER A 5 -2.79 -14.80 17.24
CA SER A 5 -2.93 -16.07 16.55
C SER A 5 -2.54 -15.94 15.06
N HIS A 6 -1.94 -16.99 14.49
CA HIS A 6 -1.62 -17.06 13.06
C HIS A 6 -2.84 -16.76 12.17
N VAL A 7 -4.03 -17.21 12.58
CA VAL A 7 -5.29 -16.96 11.87
C VAL A 7 -5.63 -15.47 11.85
N ARG A 8 -5.51 -14.76 12.98
CA ARG A 8 -5.76 -13.32 13.04
C ARG A 8 -4.83 -12.55 12.11
N SER A 9 -3.53 -12.90 12.09
CA SER A 9 -2.54 -12.24 11.24
C SER A 9 -2.86 -12.39 9.75
N ILE A 10 -3.25 -13.60 9.32
CA ILE A 10 -3.64 -13.87 7.93
C ILE A 10 -4.90 -13.09 7.54
N VAL A 11 -5.96 -13.17 8.35
CA VAL A 11 -7.24 -12.51 8.06
C VAL A 11 -7.07 -10.98 8.02
N LYS A 12 -6.30 -10.43 8.96
CA LYS A 12 -5.94 -9.02 8.99
C LYS A 12 -5.17 -8.60 7.73
N GLY A 13 -4.22 -9.42 7.28
CA GLY A 13 -3.48 -9.18 6.05
C GLY A 13 -4.33 -9.22 4.77
N ILE A 14 -5.34 -10.09 4.71
CA ILE A 14 -6.30 -10.15 3.59
C ILE A 14 -7.23 -8.93 3.62
N SER A 15 -7.79 -8.61 4.78
CA SER A 15 -8.68 -7.44 4.92
C SER A 15 -7.98 -6.13 4.55
N TRP A 16 -6.70 -5.97 4.94
CA TRP A 16 -5.92 -4.80 4.54
C TRP A 16 -5.74 -4.71 3.02
N ARG A 17 -5.48 -5.83 2.35
CA ARG A 17 -5.32 -5.85 0.88
C ARG A 17 -6.59 -5.43 0.17
N MET A 18 -7.75 -5.91 0.62
CA MET A 18 -9.05 -5.52 0.06
C MET A 18 -9.33 -4.02 0.23
N ILE A 19 -9.01 -3.47 1.40
CA ILE A 19 -9.18 -2.03 1.67
C ILE A 19 -8.22 -1.21 0.80
N ALA A 20 -6.95 -1.61 0.72
CA ALA A 20 -5.94 -0.89 -0.04
C ALA A 20 -6.19 -0.89 -1.55
N THR A 21 -6.72 -1.99 -2.13
CA THR A 21 -7.10 -2.03 -3.55
C THR A 21 -8.31 -1.17 -3.84
N SER A 22 -9.32 -1.21 -2.97
CA SER A 22 -10.51 -0.36 -3.10
C SER A 22 -10.16 1.12 -2.96
N ASP A 23 -9.23 1.46 -2.05
CA ASP A 23 -8.75 2.82 -1.86
C ASP A 23 -8.07 3.38 -3.12
N THR A 24 -7.14 2.64 -3.74
CA THR A 24 -6.52 3.06 -5.00
C THR A 24 -7.58 3.35 -6.07
N PHE A 25 -8.54 2.45 -6.25
CA PHE A 25 -9.62 2.66 -7.22
C PHE A 25 -10.40 3.94 -6.92
N LEU A 26 -10.78 4.16 -5.65
CA LEU A 26 -11.52 5.34 -5.22
C LEU A 26 -10.72 6.63 -5.39
N VAL A 27 -9.44 6.64 -5.02
CA VAL A 27 -8.58 7.83 -5.14
C VAL A 27 -8.42 8.22 -6.60
N VAL A 28 -8.09 7.26 -7.47
CA VAL A 28 -7.96 7.54 -8.92
C VAL A 28 -9.28 8.01 -9.50
N PHE A 29 -10.39 7.37 -9.15
CA PHE A 29 -11.71 7.76 -9.62
C PHE A 29 -12.09 9.17 -9.16
N ILE A 30 -11.94 9.48 -7.87
CA ILE A 30 -12.26 10.80 -7.32
C ILE A 30 -11.40 11.87 -7.98
N ILE A 31 -10.09 11.66 -8.12
CA ILE A 31 -9.19 12.68 -8.67
C ILE A 31 -9.43 12.92 -10.15
N THR A 32 -9.65 11.86 -10.93
CA THR A 32 -9.97 12.01 -12.35
C THR A 32 -11.31 12.72 -12.56
N CYS A 33 -12.32 12.46 -11.73
CA CYS A 33 -13.61 13.16 -11.83
C CYS A 33 -13.55 14.59 -11.27
N LEU A 34 -12.72 14.88 -10.25
CA LEU A 34 -12.52 16.25 -9.73
C LEU A 34 -11.81 17.17 -10.72
N LEU A 35 -11.06 16.60 -11.66
CA LEU A 35 -10.29 17.33 -12.69
C LEU A 35 -10.95 17.21 -14.08
N ASP A 36 -12.28 16.99 -14.10
CA ASP A 36 -13.13 16.92 -15.29
C ASP A 36 -12.77 15.84 -16.33
N GLN A 37 -11.96 14.83 -15.96
CA GLN A 37 -11.55 13.69 -16.80
C GLN A 37 -12.03 12.35 -16.25
N CYS A 38 -13.30 12.29 -15.85
CA CYS A 38 -13.88 11.14 -15.17
C CYS A 38 -13.74 9.85 -15.99
N SER A 39 -12.89 8.92 -15.53
CA SER A 39 -12.50 7.73 -16.30
C SER A 39 -12.37 6.50 -15.41
N VAL A 40 -13.47 5.74 -15.30
CA VAL A 40 -13.51 4.47 -14.56
C VAL A 40 -12.52 3.45 -15.12
N GLU A 41 -12.32 3.46 -16.44
CA GLU A 41 -11.38 2.56 -17.11
C GLU A 41 -9.93 2.76 -16.61
N ASN A 42 -9.51 4.02 -16.42
CA ASN A 42 -8.18 4.34 -15.91
C ASN A 42 -8.02 3.91 -14.44
N ALA A 43 -9.05 4.11 -13.61
CA ALA A 43 -9.05 3.66 -12.22
C ALA A 43 -8.89 2.14 -12.09
N ILE A 44 -9.60 1.37 -12.92
CA ILE A 44 -9.46 -0.10 -12.94
C ILE A 44 -8.08 -0.51 -13.42
N LYS A 45 -7.58 0.07 -14.53
CA LYS A 45 -6.25 -0.25 -15.08
C LYS A 45 -5.15 0.01 -14.05
N ILE A 46 -5.13 1.20 -13.44
CA ILE A 46 -4.13 1.57 -12.43
C ILE A 46 -4.22 0.62 -11.23
N GLY A 47 -5.42 0.39 -10.68
CA GLY A 47 -5.61 -0.49 -9.53
C GLY A 47 -5.15 -1.93 -9.76
N VAL A 48 -5.44 -2.51 -10.92
CA VAL A 48 -5.01 -3.87 -11.28
C VAL A 48 -3.51 -3.94 -11.47
N ILE A 49 -2.92 -3.02 -12.24
CA ILE A 49 -1.47 -2.98 -12.49
C ILE A 49 -0.72 -2.80 -11.16
N GLU A 50 -1.19 -1.90 -10.29
CA GLU A 50 -0.57 -1.69 -8.98
C GLU A 50 -0.63 -2.92 -8.09
N PHE A 51 -1.74 -3.65 -8.05
CA PHE A 51 -1.86 -4.86 -7.25
C PHE A 51 -0.79 -5.89 -7.62
N PHE A 52 -0.67 -6.21 -8.92
CA PHE A 52 0.29 -7.20 -9.39
C PHE A 52 1.74 -6.69 -9.34
N LEU A 53 1.97 -5.44 -9.74
CA LEU A 53 3.32 -4.89 -9.79
C LEU A 53 3.89 -4.70 -8.38
N LYS A 54 3.10 -4.22 -7.41
CA LYS A 54 3.56 -4.09 -6.02
C LYS A 54 3.84 -5.44 -5.38
N LEU A 55 3.15 -6.52 -5.77
CA LEU A 55 3.49 -7.87 -5.32
C LEU A 55 4.90 -8.27 -5.79
N LEU A 56 5.19 -8.06 -7.08
CA LEU A 56 6.49 -8.38 -7.68
C LEU A 56 7.62 -7.49 -7.12
N ILE A 57 7.38 -6.19 -7.02
CA ILE A 57 8.35 -5.21 -6.50
C ILE A 57 8.60 -5.44 -5.01
N TYR A 58 7.58 -5.78 -4.22
CA TYR A 58 7.77 -6.14 -2.82
C TYR A 58 8.68 -7.35 -2.66
N TYR A 59 8.44 -8.39 -3.46
CA TYR A 59 9.31 -9.56 -3.48
C TYR A 59 10.74 -9.20 -3.86
N ALA A 60 10.93 -8.40 -4.92
CA ALA A 60 12.26 -7.95 -5.34
C ALA A 60 12.96 -7.09 -4.27
N HIS A 61 12.23 -6.16 -3.65
CA HIS A 61 12.69 -5.34 -2.53
C HIS A 61 13.16 -6.20 -1.37
N GLU A 62 12.40 -7.23 -0.99
CA GLU A 62 12.78 -8.19 0.05
C GLU A 62 14.09 -8.90 -0.32
N ARG A 63 14.25 -9.37 -1.57
CA ARG A 63 15.47 -10.04 -2.02
C ARG A 63 16.69 -9.13 -2.01
N VAL A 64 16.53 -7.87 -2.42
CA VAL A 64 17.61 -6.88 -2.36
C VAL A 64 17.95 -6.57 -0.91
N TRP A 65 16.94 -6.38 -0.05
CA TRP A 65 17.12 -6.11 1.38
C TRP A 65 17.92 -7.21 2.08
N LEU A 66 17.62 -8.49 1.78
CA LEU A 66 18.36 -9.64 2.31
C LEU A 66 19.82 -9.69 1.84
N LYS A 67 20.12 -9.19 0.64
CA LYS A 67 21.51 -9.09 0.15
C LYS A 67 22.27 -7.92 0.80
N VAL A 68 21.58 -6.80 1.00
CA VAL A 68 22.17 -5.57 1.58
C VAL A 68 22.45 -5.76 3.07
N ILE A 69 21.54 -6.38 3.82
CA ILE A 69 21.70 -6.64 5.24
C ILE A 69 22.13 -8.09 5.44
N LYS A 70 23.45 -8.31 5.54
CA LYS A 70 24.07 -9.62 5.81
C LYS A 70 23.73 -10.22 7.19
N SER A 71 23.16 -9.44 8.11
CA SER A 71 22.92 -9.84 9.51
C SER A 71 21.45 -9.66 9.89
N PHE A 72 20.76 -10.78 10.14
CA PHE A 72 19.39 -10.83 10.70
C PHE A 72 19.37 -10.46 12.19
N THR A 73 19.82 -9.25 12.54
CA THR A 73 19.60 -8.73 13.89
C THR A 73 18.27 -7.99 13.89
N PHE A 74 17.27 -8.46 14.64
CA PHE A 74 15.97 -7.78 14.78
C PHE A 74 16.10 -6.48 15.59
N SER A 75 16.83 -5.51 15.04
CA SER A 75 16.98 -4.17 15.60
C SER A 75 15.78 -3.32 15.21
N LYS A 76 15.23 -2.56 16.18
CA LYS A 76 14.15 -1.58 15.95
C LYS A 76 14.49 -0.59 14.83
N GLN A 77 15.76 -0.26 14.63
CA GLN A 77 16.19 0.67 13.57
C GLN A 77 16.07 0.04 12.18
N GLN A 78 16.35 -1.26 12.04
CA GLN A 78 16.28 -1.94 10.75
C GLN A 78 14.84 -2.13 10.26
N SER A 79 13.89 -2.42 11.16
CA SER A 79 12.47 -2.52 10.78
C SER A 79 11.89 -1.17 10.35
N LEU A 80 12.31 -0.08 10.99
CA LEU A 80 11.96 1.29 10.58
C LEU A 80 12.54 1.63 9.21
N LEU A 81 13.85 1.40 8.99
CA LEU A 81 14.50 1.66 7.71
C LEU A 81 13.89 0.85 6.57
N LYS A 82 13.57 -0.43 6.82
CA LYS A 82 12.88 -1.28 5.84
C LYS A 82 11.52 -0.70 5.45
N THR A 83 10.74 -0.28 6.44
CA THR A 83 9.42 0.32 6.21
C THR A 83 9.54 1.60 5.39
N ILE A 84 10.45 2.50 5.76
CA ILE A 84 10.69 3.75 5.04
C ILE A 84 11.11 3.46 3.59
N SER A 85 12.06 2.55 3.38
CA SER A 85 12.51 2.18 2.03
C SER A 85 11.37 1.62 1.18
N TRP A 86 10.50 0.78 1.75
CA TRP A 86 9.33 0.25 1.06
C TRP A 86 8.33 1.35 0.70
N ARG A 87 8.11 2.33 1.60
CA ARG A 87 7.19 3.45 1.33
C ARG A 87 7.68 4.31 0.17
N PHE A 88 8.98 4.60 0.08
CA PHE A 88 9.54 5.30 -1.06
C PHE A 88 9.31 4.52 -2.36
N VAL A 89 9.70 3.24 -2.40
CA VAL A 89 9.54 2.39 -3.59
C VAL A 89 8.08 2.29 -4.02
N ALA A 90 7.16 2.07 -3.08
CA ALA A 90 5.74 1.92 -3.38
C ALA A 90 5.11 3.22 -3.90
N THR A 91 5.50 4.38 -3.36
CA THR A 91 4.98 5.69 -3.78
C THR A 91 5.50 6.05 -5.18
N THR A 92 6.80 5.82 -5.44
CA THR A 92 7.38 6.01 -6.78
C THR A 92 6.72 5.07 -7.79
N THR A 93 6.44 3.83 -7.41
CA THR A 93 5.76 2.87 -8.29
C THR A 93 4.37 3.37 -8.70
N THR A 94 3.57 3.86 -7.75
CA THR A 94 2.24 4.42 -8.03
C THR A 94 2.33 5.61 -8.98
N PHE A 95 3.24 6.55 -8.72
CA PHE A 95 3.45 7.72 -9.57
C PHE A 95 3.79 7.30 -11.02
N LEU A 96 4.70 6.34 -11.19
CA LEU A 96 5.09 5.84 -12.51
C LEU A 96 3.96 5.10 -13.23
N ILE A 97 3.19 4.25 -12.53
CA ILE A 97 2.05 3.54 -13.12
C ILE A 97 0.98 4.54 -13.55
N SER A 98 0.59 5.45 -12.66
CA SER A 98 -0.45 6.43 -12.94
C SER A 98 -0.07 7.32 -14.11
N GLY A 99 1.17 7.80 -14.17
CA GLY A 99 1.65 8.60 -15.32
C GLY A 99 1.75 7.81 -16.62
N ALA A 100 2.18 6.54 -16.56
CA ALA A 100 2.20 5.68 -17.73
C ALA A 100 0.79 5.36 -18.27
N VAL A 101 -0.19 5.13 -17.39
CA VAL A 101 -1.57 4.84 -17.80
C VAL A 101 -2.27 6.09 -18.34
N LEU A 102 -2.02 7.25 -17.73
CA LEU A 102 -2.60 8.53 -18.15
C LEU A 102 -1.85 9.17 -19.33
N ASN A 103 -0.72 8.60 -19.76
CA ASN A 103 0.17 9.12 -20.80
C ASN A 103 0.61 10.58 -20.57
N ASP A 104 0.68 11.00 -19.31
CA ASP A 104 1.07 12.35 -18.90
C ASP A 104 1.63 12.29 -17.46
N PHE A 105 2.53 13.19 -17.11
CA PHE A 105 3.10 13.34 -15.76
C PHE A 105 2.75 14.72 -15.19
N ASN A 106 1.47 15.05 -15.27
CA ASN A 106 0.91 16.32 -14.85
C ASN A 106 0.53 16.32 -13.36
N GLU A 107 -0.16 17.39 -12.95
CA GLU A 107 -0.64 17.56 -11.58
C GLU A 107 -1.60 16.44 -11.13
N ILE A 108 -2.38 15.85 -12.04
CA ILE A 108 -3.32 14.75 -11.75
C ILE A 108 -2.56 13.56 -11.14
N VAL A 109 -1.47 13.15 -11.78
CA VAL A 109 -0.66 12.00 -11.37
C VAL A 109 0.00 12.25 -10.02
N LEU A 110 0.50 13.47 -9.81
CA LEU A 110 1.07 13.87 -8.54
C LEU A 110 0.03 13.83 -7.42
N PHE A 111 -1.18 14.35 -7.67
CA PHE A 111 -2.28 14.32 -6.70
C PHE A 111 -2.72 12.89 -6.38
N ILE A 112 -2.80 11.99 -7.36
CA ILE A 112 -3.10 10.57 -7.12
C ILE A 112 -2.05 9.98 -6.17
N ALA A 113 -0.76 10.13 -6.49
CA ALA A 113 0.32 9.54 -5.69
C ALA A 113 0.37 10.09 -4.25
N LEU A 114 0.14 11.40 -4.08
CA LEU A 114 0.11 12.04 -2.76
C LEU A 114 -1.13 11.63 -1.95
N LEU A 115 -2.30 11.63 -2.57
CA LEU A 115 -3.52 11.25 -1.87
C LEU A 115 -3.52 9.78 -1.52
N GLU A 116 -3.02 8.89 -2.37
CA GLU A 116 -2.87 7.47 -2.01
C GLU A 116 -1.93 7.26 -0.82
N LEU A 117 -0.85 8.05 -0.74
CA LEU A 117 0.03 7.99 0.41
C LEU A 117 -0.74 8.34 1.68
N ILE A 118 -1.43 9.49 1.67
CA ILE A 118 -2.15 10.01 2.84
C ILE A 118 -3.34 9.09 3.20
N SER A 119 -4.15 8.68 2.21
CA SER A 119 -5.33 7.83 2.40
C SER A 119 -4.94 6.50 3.02
N LYS A 120 -3.88 5.85 2.53
CA LYS A 120 -3.43 4.56 3.06
C LYS A 120 -2.87 4.68 4.47
N PHE A 121 -2.22 5.79 4.82
CA PHE A 121 -1.82 6.04 6.20
C PHE A 121 -3.04 6.12 7.13
N ILE A 122 -4.07 6.90 6.74
CA ILE A 122 -5.29 7.07 7.53
C ILE A 122 -6.07 5.75 7.62
N LEU A 123 -6.33 5.10 6.50
CA LEU A 123 -7.06 3.83 6.44
C LEU A 123 -6.36 2.73 7.22
N TYR A 124 -5.03 2.64 7.14
CA TYR A 124 -4.27 1.66 7.90
C TYR A 124 -4.43 1.88 9.40
N TYR A 125 -4.31 3.13 9.85
CA TYR A 125 -4.52 3.47 11.24
C TYR A 125 -5.94 3.11 11.72
N VAL A 126 -6.97 3.47 10.96
CA VAL A 126 -8.37 3.13 11.28
C VAL A 126 -8.58 1.62 11.30
N HIS A 127 -8.05 0.90 10.32
CA HIS A 127 -8.10 -0.56 10.23
C HIS A 127 -7.50 -1.21 11.47
N GLU A 128 -6.32 -0.77 11.90
CA GLU A 128 -5.70 -1.23 13.14
C GLU A 128 -6.56 -0.96 14.37
N ARG A 129 -7.17 0.24 14.49
CA ARG A 129 -8.07 0.57 15.61
C ARG A 129 -9.32 -0.29 15.65
N ILE A 130 -9.90 -0.61 14.50
CA ILE A 130 -11.05 -1.52 14.41
C ILE A 130 -10.61 -2.93 14.84
N TRP A 131 -9.45 -3.40 14.38
CA TRP A 131 -8.94 -4.73 14.72
C TRP A 131 -8.63 -4.94 16.20
N ILE A 132 -8.29 -3.87 16.94
CA ILE A 132 -8.12 -3.95 18.40
C ILE A 132 -9.44 -4.32 19.10
N LYS A 133 -10.59 -3.88 18.56
CA LYS A 133 -11.92 -4.15 19.13
C LYS A 133 -12.44 -5.55 18.83
N ILE A 134 -11.81 -6.27 17.89
CA ILE A 134 -12.24 -7.60 17.47
C ILE A 134 -11.55 -8.65 18.37
N PRO A 135 -12.30 -9.44 19.17
CA PRO A 135 -11.72 -10.40 20.13
C PRO A 135 -11.11 -11.66 19.50
N LEU A 136 -10.90 -11.69 18.18
CA LEU A 136 -10.53 -12.89 17.44
C LEU A 136 -9.05 -13.25 17.66
N GLY A 137 -8.79 -14.36 18.36
CA GLY A 137 -7.45 -14.93 18.52
C GLY A 137 -6.52 -14.15 19.45
N LEU A 138 -7.07 -13.34 20.36
CA LEU A 138 -6.36 -12.81 21.52
C LEU A 138 -6.24 -13.94 22.57
N LYS A 139 -5.04 -14.50 22.75
CA LYS A 139 -4.76 -15.33 23.92
C LYS A 139 -4.56 -14.39 25.11
N HIS A 140 -5.51 -14.39 26.05
CA HIS A 140 -5.33 -13.79 27.38
C HIS A 140 -4.45 -14.67 28.26
#